data_AF-A0A6G3XQG7-F1
#
_entry.id   AF-A0A6G3XQG7-F1
#
_cell.length_a   1.000
_cell.length_b   1.000
_cell.length_c   1.000
_cell.angle_alpha   90.00
_cell.angle_beta   90.00
_cell.angle_gamma   90.00
#
_symmetry.space_group_name_H-M   'P 1'
#
loop_
_entity.id
_entity.type
_entity.pdbx_description
1 polymer ?
#
loop_
_entity_poly.entity_id
_entity_poly.type
_entity_poly.pdbx_seq_one_letter_code
_entity_poly.pdbx_strand_id
1 'polypeptide(L)'
;WLLLPLGFQFAAVVTFCAGLLREQLGKAAVSARGPSWAAPAPAPVSRVRAVALLPADYGVFCLVFLLLGAPGAFRAGYAALAVVHTLFLALFLGKWFRELKVLRGG
;
A
#
# COMPACT_ATOMS: atom_id res chain seq x y z
N TRP A 1 -5.77 2.36 24.01
CA TRP A 1 -4.52 2.07 23.28
C TRP A 1 -4.70 0.99 22.22
N LEU A 2 -5.37 -0.14 22.50
CA LEU A 2 -5.55 -1.27 21.57
C LEU A 2 -6.21 -0.96 20.21
N LEU A 3 -7.08 0.05 20.11
CA LEU A 3 -7.71 0.43 18.84
C LEU A 3 -6.70 0.89 17.77
N LEU A 4 -5.59 1.51 18.19
CA LEU A 4 -4.59 2.03 17.29
C LEU A 4 -3.79 0.92 16.57
N PRO A 5 -3.20 -0.09 17.27
CA PRO A 5 -2.58 -1.23 16.60
C PRO A 5 -3.58 -2.09 15.83
N LEU A 6 -4.84 -2.21 16.29
CA LEU A 6 -5.88 -2.89 15.52
C LEU A 6 -6.19 -2.17 14.20
N GLY A 7 -6.36 -0.85 14.22
CA GLY A 7 -6.59 -0.06 13.02
C GLY A 7 -5.40 -0.12 12.06
N PHE A 8 -4.18 -0.07 12.60
CA PHE A 8 -2.96 -0.23 11.81
C PHE A 8 -2.87 -1.60 11.14
N GLN A 9 -3.09 -2.66 11.91
CA GLN A 9 -3.09 -4.04 11.39
C GLN A 9 -4.17 -4.23 10.33
N PHE A 10 -5.37 -3.71 10.56
CA PHE A 10 -6.45 -3.76 9.59
C PHE A 10 -6.05 -3.07 8.28
N ALA A 11 -5.49 -1.85 8.35
CA ALA A 11 -5.04 -1.13 7.16
C ALA A 11 -3.94 -1.89 6.40
N ALA A 12 -3.00 -2.50 7.12
CA ALA A 12 -1.93 -3.32 6.52
C ALA A 12 -2.50 -4.54 5.77
N VAL A 13 -3.39 -5.29 6.42
CA VAL A 13 -4.03 -6.49 5.82
C VAL A 13 -4.86 -6.10 4.60
N VAL A 14 -5.67 -5.05 4.68
CA VAL A 14 -6.49 -4.59 3.54
C VAL A 14 -5.59 -4.16 2.39
N THR A 15 -4.50 -3.41 2.66
CA THR A 15 -3.56 -2.98 1.62
C THR A 15 -2.95 -4.17 0.90
N PHE A 16 -2.53 -5.19 1.66
CA PHE A 16 -1.95 -6.41 1.11
C PHE A 16 -2.97 -7.18 0.25
N CYS A 17 -4.15 -7.49 0.80
CA CYS A 17 -5.18 -8.25 0.09
C CYS A 17 -5.65 -7.51 -1.17
N ALA A 18 -5.87 -6.19 -1.09
CA ALA A 18 -6.29 -5.40 -2.23
C ALA A 18 -5.19 -5.27 -3.29
N GLY A 19 -3.93 -5.14 -2.89
CA GLY A 19 -2.78 -5.15 -3.80
C GLY A 19 -2.66 -6.48 -4.56
N LEU A 20 -2.76 -7.60 -3.84
CA LEU A 20 -2.72 -8.94 -4.41
C LEU A 20 -3.89 -9.15 -5.37
N LEU A 21 -5.11 -8.80 -4.96
CA LEU A 21 -6.29 -8.92 -5.83
C LEU A 21 -6.16 -8.07 -7.11
N ARG A 22 -5.65 -6.84 -6.99
CA ARG A 22 -5.41 -5.95 -8.14
C ARG A 22 -4.40 -6.54 -9.11
N GLU A 23 -3.35 -7.18 -8.62
CA GLU A 23 -2.36 -7.86 -9.47
C GLU A 23 -2.99 -9.06 -10.20
N GLN A 24 -3.76 -9.91 -9.50
CA GLN A 24 -4.40 -11.07 -10.10
C GLN A 24 -5.45 -10.68 -11.14
N LEU A 25 -6.29 -9.69 -10.85
CA LEU A 25 -7.26 -9.15 -11.81
C LEU A 25 -6.57 -8.53 -13.03
N GLY A 26 -5.47 -7.82 -12.83
CA GLY A 26 -4.67 -7.28 -13.92
C GLY A 26 -4.12 -8.37 -14.84
N LYS A 27 -3.55 -9.44 -14.29
CA LYS A 27 -3.06 -10.60 -15.05
C LYS A 27 -4.19 -11.29 -15.81
N ALA A 28 -5.34 -11.51 -15.17
CA ALA A 28 -6.50 -12.12 -15.81
C ALA A 28 -7.02 -11.28 -16.99
N ALA A 29 -7.10 -9.96 -16.82
CA ALA A 29 -7.53 -9.04 -17.88
C ALA A 29 -6.58 -9.04 -19.10
N VAL A 30 -5.27 -9.13 -18.86
CA VAL A 30 -4.27 -9.26 -19.94
C VAL A 30 -4.43 -10.59 -20.67
N SER A 31 -4.54 -11.72 -19.95
CA SER A 31 -4.78 -13.03 -20.58
C SER A 31 -6.05 -13.06 -21.43
N ALA A 32 -7.12 -12.39 -21.00
CA ALA A 32 -8.39 -12.35 -21.73
C ALA A 32 -8.32 -11.57 -23.07
N ARG A 33 -7.40 -10.61 -23.20
CA ARG A 33 -7.23 -9.77 -24.42
C ARG A 33 -6.32 -10.40 -25.48
N GLY A 34 -5.68 -11.53 -25.19
CA GLY A 34 -4.88 -12.30 -26.15
C GLY A 34 -3.44 -11.83 -26.35
N PRO A 35 -2.62 -12.57 -27.14
CA PRO A 35 -1.17 -12.41 -27.21
C PRO A 35 -0.66 -11.08 -27.80
N SER A 36 -1.53 -10.30 -28.44
CA SER A 36 -1.17 -9.00 -29.04
C SER A 36 -1.11 -7.85 -28.04
N TRP A 37 -1.63 -8.05 -26.82
CA TRP A 37 -1.47 -7.08 -25.73
C TRP A 37 -0.05 -7.17 -25.17
N ALA A 38 0.88 -6.40 -25.74
CA ALA A 38 2.21 -6.24 -25.19
C ALA A 38 2.11 -5.74 -23.74
N ALA A 39 2.63 -6.50 -22.79
CA ALA A 39 2.71 -6.05 -21.40
C ALA A 39 3.49 -4.72 -21.37
N PRO A 40 2.98 -3.69 -20.69
CA PRO A 40 3.68 -2.41 -20.63
C PRO A 40 5.08 -2.62 -20.04
N ALA A 41 6.08 -2.04 -20.70
CA ALA A 41 7.47 -2.14 -20.27
C ALA A 41 7.62 -1.74 -18.80
N PRO A 42 8.50 -2.41 -18.03
CA PRO A 42 8.70 -2.08 -16.62
C PRO A 42 9.04 -0.60 -16.48
N ALA A 43 8.24 0.11 -15.67
CA ALA A 43 8.44 1.53 -15.43
C ALA A 43 9.82 1.75 -14.80
N PRO A 44 10.56 2.81 -15.19
CA PRO A 44 11.87 3.09 -14.65
C PRO A 44 11.84 3.26 -13.13
N VAL A 45 12.89 2.78 -12.47
CA VAL A 45 13.07 2.90 -11.01
C VAL A 45 13.10 4.38 -10.61
N SER A 46 12.04 4.83 -9.94
CA SER A 46 11.92 6.20 -9.46
C SER A 46 12.36 6.30 -8.00
N ARG A 47 13.46 7.04 -7.75
CA ARG A 47 13.95 7.32 -6.40
C ARG A 47 12.91 8.05 -5.55
N VAL A 48 12.14 8.95 -6.16
CA VAL A 48 11.04 9.67 -5.50
C VAL A 48 9.95 8.69 -5.05
N ARG A 49 9.60 7.71 -5.88
CA ARG A 49 8.63 6.66 -5.52
C ARG A 49 9.15 5.77 -4.40
N ALA A 50 10.44 5.43 -4.40
CA ALA A 50 11.06 4.66 -3.33
C ALA A 50 11.00 5.42 -1.99
N VAL A 51 11.39 6.70 -1.98
CA VAL A 51 11.33 7.53 -0.77
C VAL A 51 9.89 7.73 -0.29
N ALA A 52 8.94 7.91 -1.20
CA ALA A 52 7.53 8.02 -0.85
C ALA A 52 6.95 6.73 -0.25
N LEU A 53 7.54 5.56 -0.55
CA LEU A 53 7.11 4.26 -0.03
C LEU A 53 7.80 3.85 1.27
N LEU A 54 8.90 4.51 1.65
CA LEU A 54 9.60 4.27 2.93
C LEU A 54 8.67 4.20 4.14
N PRO A 55 7.65 5.07 4.30
CA PRO A 55 6.77 4.98 5.46
C PRO A 55 5.95 3.70 5.51
N ALA A 56 5.75 3.02 4.37
CA ALA A 56 5.09 1.71 4.28
C ALA A 56 6.08 0.54 4.38
N ASP A 57 7.40 0.81 4.37
CA ASP A 57 8.41 -0.22 4.58
C ASP A 57 8.49 -0.61 6.06
N TYR A 58 8.61 -1.92 6.30
CA TYR A 58 8.76 -2.48 7.64
C TYR A 58 9.97 -1.91 8.39
N GLY A 59 11.01 -1.44 7.69
CA GLY A 59 12.16 -0.78 8.30
C GLY A 59 11.78 0.48 9.09
N VAL A 60 10.94 1.34 8.53
CA VAL A 60 10.46 2.56 9.21
C VAL A 60 9.55 2.23 10.38
N PHE A 61 8.73 1.18 10.23
CA PHE A 61 7.94 0.65 11.34
C PHE A 61 8.84 0.18 12.50
N CYS A 62 9.92 -0.56 12.21
CA CYS A 62 10.87 -1.01 13.23
C CYS A 62 11.56 0.16 13.96
N LEU A 63 11.83 1.28 13.29
CA LEU A 63 12.45 2.46 13.93
C LEU A 63 11.58 3.06 15.04
N VAL A 64 10.25 2.94 14.95
CA VAL A 64 9.33 3.42 16.00
C VAL A 64 9.54 2.67 17.31
N PHE A 65 9.99 1.41 17.28
CA PHE A 65 10.29 0.63 18.48
C PHE A 65 11.55 1.09 19.22
N LEU A 66 12.40 1.93 18.62
CA LEU A 66 13.49 2.57 19.36
C LEU A 66 12.96 3.55 20.42
N LEU A 67 11.72 4.05 20.27
CA LEU A 67 11.07 4.94 21.23
C LEU A 67 10.42 4.20 22.41
N LEU A 68 10.57 2.87 22.54
CA LEU A 68 9.89 2.07 23.56
C LEU A 68 10.18 2.54 25.00
N GLY A 69 11.37 3.11 25.24
CA GLY A 69 11.75 3.70 26.54
C GLY A 69 11.01 4.99 26.91
N ALA A 70 10.28 5.60 25.97
CA ALA A 70 9.51 6.82 26.17
C ALA A 70 8.05 6.62 25.73
N PRO A 71 7.15 6.19 26.64
CA PRO A 71 5.77 5.80 26.30
C PRO A 71 4.97 6.90 25.59
N GLY A 72 5.22 8.18 25.87
CA GLY A 72 4.58 9.29 25.14
C GLY A 72 5.02 9.35 23.68
N ALA A 73 6.34 9.31 23.44
CA ALA A 73 6.92 9.42 22.11
C ALA A 73 6.63 8.18 21.25
N PHE A 74 6.67 6.98 21.84
CA PHE A 74 6.25 5.74 21.18
C PHE A 74 4.82 5.84 20.67
N ARG A 75 3.90 6.32 21.53
CA ARG A 75 2.48 6.43 21.17
C ARG A 75 2.25 7.42 20.03
N ALA A 76 2.92 8.57 20.08
CA ALA A 76 2.85 9.58 19.03
C ALA A 76 3.41 9.07 17.69
N GLY A 77 4.60 8.44 17.72
CA GLY A 77 5.23 7.87 16.52
C GLY A 77 4.38 6.77 15.87
N TYR A 78 3.84 5.87 16.69
CA TYR A 78 2.95 4.81 16.21
C TYR A 78 1.65 5.36 15.62
N ALA A 79 1.06 6.40 16.23
CA ALA A 79 -0.14 7.06 15.70
C ALA A 79 0.12 7.76 14.37
N ALA A 80 1.23 8.49 14.25
CA ALA A 80 1.63 9.13 13.02
C ALA A 80 1.81 8.12 11.88
N LEU A 81 2.50 7.00 12.16
CA LEU A 81 2.70 5.93 11.19
C LEU A 81 1.37 5.30 10.75
N ALA A 82 0.42 5.13 11.68
CA ALA A 82 -0.89 4.60 11.39
C ALA A 82 -1.73 5.52 10.49
N VAL A 83 -1.67 6.83 10.73
CA VAL A 83 -2.31 7.82 9.85
C VAL A 83 -1.71 7.74 8.44
N VAL A 84 -0.39 7.71 8.32
CA VAL A 84 0.30 7.63 7.02
C VAL A 84 -0.10 6.37 6.24
N HIS A 85 -0.11 5.20 6.89
CA HIS A 85 -0.55 3.96 6.25
C HIS A 85 -2.03 4.00 5.81
N THR A 86 -2.90 4.57 6.65
CA THR A 86 -4.32 4.70 6.33
C THR A 86 -4.54 5.61 5.12
N LEU A 87 -3.80 6.72 5.03
CA LEU A 87 -3.82 7.61 3.88
C LEU A 87 -3.32 6.91 2.63
N PHE A 88 -2.21 6.17 2.70
CA PHE A 88 -1.72 5.36 1.59
C PHE A 88 -2.77 4.36 1.12
N LEU A 89 -3.38 3.61 2.04
CA LEU A 89 -4.44 2.67 1.73
C LEU A 89 -5.57 3.34 0.96
N ALA A 90 -6.10 4.48 1.45
CA ALA A 90 -7.19 5.20 0.81
C ALA A 90 -6.83 5.66 -0.61
N LEU A 91 -5.63 6.22 -0.79
CA LEU A 91 -5.13 6.66 -2.09
C LEU A 91 -4.93 5.49 -3.07
N PHE A 92 -4.35 4.38 -2.58
CA PHE A 92 -4.14 3.18 -3.38
C PHE A 92 -5.46 2.52 -3.79
N LEU A 93 -6.40 2.34 -2.86
CA LEU A 93 -7.72 1.82 -3.19
C LEU A 93 -8.40 2.67 -4.26
N GLY A 94 -8.44 3.99 -4.07
CA GLY A 94 -9.03 4.91 -5.05
C GLY A 94 -8.38 4.79 -6.43
N LYS A 95 -7.05 4.67 -6.47
CA LYS A 95 -6.30 4.45 -7.71
C LYS A 95 -6.65 3.10 -8.35
N TRP A 96 -6.59 2.01 -7.59
CA TRP A 96 -6.83 0.65 -8.09
C TRP A 96 -8.26 0.47 -8.58
N PHE A 97 -9.25 1.01 -7.86
CA PHE A 97 -10.63 0.99 -8.32
C PHE A 97 -10.83 1.73 -9.65
N ARG A 98 -10.17 2.89 -9.84
CA ARG A 98 -10.22 3.61 -11.13
C ARG A 98 -9.58 2.79 -12.25
N GLU A 99 -8.40 2.22 -12.02
CA GLU A 99 -7.70 1.39 -13.01
C GLU A 99 -8.53 0.16 -13.40
N LEU A 100 -9.09 -0.57 -12.44
CA LEU A 100 -9.94 -1.74 -12.69
C LEU A 100 -11.23 -1.39 -13.43
N LYS A 101 -11.83 -0.22 -13.14
CA LYS A 101 -13.03 0.25 -13.84
C LYS A 101 -12.77 0.52 -15.32
N VAL A 102 -11.60 1.07 -15.65
CA VAL A 102 -11.15 1.27 -17.03
C VAL A 102 -10.93 -0.07 -17.72
N LEU A 103 -10.33 -1.05 -17.04
CA LEU A 103 -10.10 -2.39 -17.59
C LEU A 103 -11.38 -3.18 -17.89
N ARG A 104 -12.47 -2.92 -17.14
CA ARG A 104 -13.80 -3.54 -17.38
C ARG A 104 -14.57 -2.89 -18.53
N GLY A 105 -14.35 -1.61 -18.80
CA GLY A 105 -15.16 -0.80 -19.71
C GLY A 105 -14.72 -0.85 -21.18
N GLY A 106 -13.66 -1.57 -21.52
CA GLY A 106 -13.19 -1.78 -22.90
C GLY A 106 -12.78 -3.22 -23.12
#